data_AF-A0A131YA54-F1
#
_entry.id   AF-A0A131YA54-F1
#
_cell.length_a   1.000
_cell.length_b   1.000
_cell.length_c   1.000
_cell.angle_alpha   90.00
_cell.angle_beta   90.00
_cell.angle_gamma   90.00
#
_symmetry.space_group_name_H-M   'P 1'
#
loop_
_entity.id
_entity.type
_entity.pdbx_description
1 polymer ?
#
loop_
_entity_poly.entity_id
_entity_poly.type
_entity_poly.pdbx_seq_one_letter_code
_entity_poly.pdbx_strand_id
1 'polypeptide(L)'
;QRSQDENGNTGAYSFGYVNDDQQGSRVMQQEARDDDGRVTGFYIVEDVDGRKRTVHYIADKDGFRARVHTNEQGTENLDPADVKMRVENRMPHPPPRKPPKAAAAEEVPADGADQNVKS
;
A
#
# COMPACT_ATOMS: atom_id res chain seq x y z
N GLN A 1 -7.50 -19.48 -22.16
CA GLN A 1 -6.31 -18.83 -22.76
C GLN A 1 -6.60 -17.35 -22.85
N ARG A 2 -5.77 -16.50 -22.22
CA ARG A 2 -5.85 -15.04 -22.36
C ARG A 2 -5.00 -14.69 -23.58
N SER A 3 -5.65 -14.43 -24.71
CA SER A 3 -4.98 -13.97 -25.93
C SER A 3 -4.27 -12.66 -25.60
N GLN A 4 -2.97 -12.61 -25.86
CA GLN A 4 -2.21 -11.37 -25.87
C GLN A 4 -2.36 -10.81 -27.28
N ASP A 5 -3.03 -9.69 -27.39
CA ASP A 5 -3.22 -8.93 -28.61
C ASP A 5 -1.85 -8.39 -29.05
N GLU A 6 -1.44 -8.75 -30.27
CA GLU A 6 -0.10 -8.59 -30.84
C GLU A 6 0.23 -7.16 -31.31
N ASN A 7 -0.12 -6.14 -30.51
CA ASN A 7 0.39 -4.78 -30.65
C ASN A 7 0.22 -4.13 -29.28
N GLY A 8 1.32 -3.81 -28.59
CA GLY A 8 1.36 -3.28 -27.22
C GLY A 8 0.67 -1.92 -26.98
N ASN A 9 -0.26 -1.52 -27.84
CA ASN A 9 -1.15 -0.40 -27.66
C ASN A 9 -2.19 -0.73 -26.58
N THR A 10 -1.79 -0.51 -25.34
CA THR A 10 -2.65 -0.61 -24.16
C THR A 10 -3.49 0.65 -23.92
N GLY A 11 -3.55 1.57 -24.90
CA GLY A 11 -4.42 2.74 -24.94
C GLY A 11 -4.30 3.72 -23.78
N ALA A 12 -4.92 4.90 -23.92
CA ALA A 12 -5.20 5.75 -22.77
C ALA A 12 -6.21 5.07 -21.84
N TYR A 13 -6.03 5.26 -20.52
CA TYR A 13 -6.99 4.81 -19.51
C TYR A 13 -7.08 5.80 -18.37
N SER A 14 -8.15 5.70 -17.59
CA SER A 14 -8.29 6.39 -16.31
C SER A 14 -9.11 5.53 -15.37
N PHE A 15 -8.66 5.40 -14.12
CA PHE A 15 -9.43 4.76 -13.06
C PHE A 15 -9.23 5.49 -11.72
N GLY A 16 -10.12 5.21 -10.79
CA GLY A 16 -9.96 5.64 -9.42
C GLY A 16 -10.93 4.90 -8.51
N TYR A 17 -10.55 4.76 -7.25
CA TYR A 17 -11.39 4.14 -6.24
C TYR A 17 -11.16 4.77 -4.87
N VAL A 18 -12.16 4.62 -4.01
CA VAL A 18 -12.11 4.96 -2.59
C VAL A 18 -12.61 3.74 -1.83
N ASN A 19 -11.91 3.38 -0.76
CA ASN A 19 -12.30 2.34 0.17
C ASN A 19 -12.18 2.89 1.59
N ASP A 20 -13.32 2.99 2.27
CA ASP A 20 -13.40 3.34 3.69
C ASP A 20 -13.74 2.07 4.47
N ASP A 21 -12.99 1.77 5.52
CA ASP A 21 -13.29 0.63 6.40
C ASP A 21 -14.20 1.06 7.57
N GLN A 22 -14.79 0.09 8.26
CA GLN A 22 -15.68 0.36 9.41
C GLN A 22 -14.96 0.93 10.64
N GLN A 23 -13.63 0.81 10.69
CA GLN A 23 -12.78 1.23 11.81
C GLN A 23 -12.26 2.66 11.62
N GLY A 24 -12.43 3.26 10.44
CA GLY A 24 -12.05 4.63 10.10
C GLY A 24 -10.79 4.75 9.22
N SER A 25 -10.24 3.64 8.71
CA SER A 25 -9.16 3.70 7.72
C SER A 25 -9.72 4.06 6.35
N ARG A 26 -8.91 4.74 5.53
CA ARG A 26 -9.28 5.12 4.18
C ARG A 26 -8.14 4.91 3.20
N VAL A 27 -8.47 4.32 2.05
CA VAL A 27 -7.59 4.25 0.89
C VAL A 27 -8.26 4.95 -0.28
N MET A 28 -7.53 5.82 -0.96
CA MET A 28 -7.98 6.48 -2.19
C MET A 28 -6.89 6.37 -3.24
N GLN A 29 -7.26 6.09 -4.49
CA GLN A 29 -6.35 6.10 -5.62
C GLN A 29 -7.01 6.73 -6.84
N GLN A 30 -6.22 7.48 -7.62
CA GLN A 30 -6.56 7.90 -8.96
C GLN A 30 -5.33 7.72 -9.86
N GLU A 31 -5.52 7.16 -11.04
CA GLU A 31 -4.46 6.98 -12.03
C GLU A 31 -5.01 7.12 -13.44
N ALA A 32 -4.23 7.75 -14.30
CA ALA A 32 -4.51 7.83 -15.73
C ALA A 32 -3.23 7.62 -16.53
N ARG A 33 -3.40 7.03 -17.71
CA ARG A 33 -2.39 6.91 -18.76
C ARG A 33 -2.87 7.67 -19.99
N ASP A 34 -2.00 8.49 -20.56
CA ASP A 34 -2.26 9.13 -21.85
C ASP A 34 -1.84 8.26 -23.05
N ASP A 35 -2.17 8.72 -24.26
CA ASP A 35 -1.85 8.01 -25.50
C ASP A 35 -0.33 7.88 -25.75
N ASP A 36 0.48 8.78 -25.16
CA ASP A 36 1.94 8.74 -25.21
C ASP A 36 2.55 7.74 -24.20
N GLY A 37 1.70 7.10 -23.39
CA GLY A 37 2.09 6.10 -22.42
C GLY A 37 2.59 6.65 -21.09
N ARG A 38 2.47 7.96 -20.87
CA ARG A 38 2.78 8.58 -19.58
C ARG A 38 1.65 8.28 -18.60
N VAL A 39 2.02 7.78 -17.42
CA VAL A 39 1.11 7.49 -16.32
C VAL A 39 1.25 8.58 -15.25
N THR A 40 0.14 9.13 -14.81
CA THR A 40 0.10 10.05 -13.66
C THR A 40 -0.97 9.61 -12.68
N GLY A 41 -0.72 9.81 -11.40
CA GLY A 41 -1.69 9.43 -10.40
C GLY A 41 -1.32 9.88 -9.01
N PHE A 42 -2.19 9.54 -8.08
CA PHE A 42 -1.91 9.61 -6.67
C PHE A 42 -2.61 8.51 -5.89
N TYR A 43 -2.07 8.19 -4.73
CA TYR A 43 -2.80 7.44 -3.72
C TYR A 43 -2.71 8.13 -2.35
N ILE A 44 -3.71 7.85 -1.52
CA ILE A 44 -3.78 8.26 -0.12
C ILE A 44 -4.07 7.00 0.70
N VAL A 45 -3.30 6.82 1.77
CA VAL A 45 -3.59 5.85 2.83
C VAL A 45 -3.71 6.62 4.13
N GLU A 46 -4.85 6.51 4.79
CA GLU A 46 -5.15 7.04 6.11
C GLU A 46 -5.48 5.87 7.04
N ASP A 47 -4.77 5.77 8.15
CA ASP A 47 -5.00 4.76 9.19
C ASP A 47 -5.84 5.38 10.33
N VAL A 48 -6.51 4.52 11.11
CA VAL A 48 -7.38 4.91 12.22
C VAL A 48 -6.64 5.72 13.31
N ASP A 49 -5.33 5.59 13.39
CA ASP A 49 -4.48 6.37 14.32
C ASP A 49 -4.08 7.74 13.78
N GLY A 50 -4.60 8.15 12.62
CA GLY A 50 -4.32 9.43 12.00
C GLY A 50 -3.00 9.48 11.25
N ARG A 51 -2.28 8.35 11.11
CA ARG A 51 -1.19 8.25 10.14
C ARG A 51 -1.74 8.41 8.73
N LYS A 52 -1.04 9.21 7.93
CA LYS A 52 -1.42 9.51 6.57
C LYS A 52 -0.19 9.49 5.67
N ARG A 53 -0.32 8.82 4.53
CA ARG A 53 0.63 8.89 3.42
C ARG A 53 -0.10 9.30 2.16
N THR A 54 0.37 10.37 1.52
CA THR A 54 -0.09 10.81 0.20
C THR A 54 1.07 10.77 -0.77
N VAL A 55 0.91 10.08 -1.88
CA VAL A 55 1.93 9.96 -2.93
C VAL A 55 1.36 10.43 -4.24
N HIS A 56 1.99 11.44 -4.83
CA HIS A 56 1.76 11.83 -6.22
C HIS A 56 2.88 11.27 -7.07
N TYR A 57 2.56 10.69 -8.23
CA TYR A 57 3.57 10.05 -9.07
C TYR A 57 3.35 10.30 -10.55
N ILE A 58 4.46 10.20 -11.28
CA ILE A 58 4.56 10.27 -12.73
C ILE A 58 5.49 9.13 -13.16
N ALA A 59 5.07 8.34 -14.14
CA ALA A 59 5.92 7.40 -14.87
C ALA A 59 5.90 7.78 -16.35
N ASP A 60 7.05 8.11 -16.92
CA ASP A 60 7.20 8.39 -18.35
C ASP A 60 8.63 8.04 -18.82
N LYS A 61 9.03 8.55 -19.98
CA LYS A 61 10.35 8.34 -20.58
C LYS A 61 11.53 8.74 -19.70
N ASP A 62 11.33 9.63 -18.72
CA ASP A 62 12.37 10.07 -17.80
C ASP A 62 12.42 9.20 -16.53
N GLY A 63 11.63 8.11 -16.48
CA GLY A 63 11.54 7.21 -15.34
C GLY A 63 10.37 7.52 -14.40
N PHE A 64 10.40 6.86 -13.23
CA PHE A 64 9.41 7.05 -12.18
C PHE A 64 9.84 8.17 -11.23
N ARG A 65 8.94 9.13 -10.98
CA ARG A 65 9.17 10.26 -10.08
C ARG A 65 7.98 10.41 -9.17
N ALA A 66 8.22 10.62 -7.87
CA ALA A 66 7.14 10.75 -6.90
C ALA A 66 7.38 11.87 -5.88
N ARG A 67 6.28 12.39 -5.33
CA ARG A 67 6.28 13.29 -4.17
C ARG A 67 5.45 12.64 -3.07
N VAL A 68 6.08 12.36 -1.95
CA VAL A 68 5.49 11.68 -0.80
C VAL A 68 5.34 12.66 0.35
N HIS A 69 4.14 12.74 0.90
CA HIS A 69 3.84 13.43 2.14
C HIS A 69 3.42 12.39 3.17
N THR A 70 4.11 12.33 4.30
CA THR A 70 3.80 11.36 5.36
C THR A 70 4.02 11.93 6.75
N ASN A 71 3.29 11.43 7.75
CA ASN A 71 3.56 11.69 9.17
C ASN A 71 4.05 10.43 9.93
N GLU A 72 4.46 9.39 9.20
CA GLU A 72 4.87 8.11 9.77
C GLU A 72 6.21 8.19 10.51
N GLN A 73 6.24 7.62 11.71
CA GLN A 73 7.47 7.47 12.47
C GLN A 73 8.42 6.48 11.79
N GLY A 74 9.74 6.70 11.95
CA GLY A 74 10.76 5.87 11.32
C GLY A 74 10.99 6.12 9.83
N THR A 75 10.25 7.04 9.21
CA THR A 75 10.54 7.49 7.84
C THR A 75 11.53 8.67 7.89
N GLU A 76 12.59 8.56 7.09
CA GLU A 76 13.60 9.61 6.94
C GLU A 76 13.37 10.44 5.67
N ASN A 77 13.80 11.71 5.68
CA ASN A 77 13.73 12.61 4.53
C ASN A 77 14.99 12.50 3.67
N LEU A 78 15.28 11.30 3.14
CA LEU A 78 16.50 11.05 2.36
C LEU A 78 16.31 11.11 0.83
N ASP A 79 15.14 11.52 0.34
CA ASP A 79 14.82 11.66 -1.09
C ASP A 79 15.43 10.55 -2.00
N PRO A 80 15.16 9.25 -1.73
CA PRO A 80 15.77 8.18 -2.51
C PRO A 80 15.17 8.11 -3.93
N ALA A 81 15.96 7.69 -4.92
CA ALA A 81 15.49 7.24 -6.24
C ALA A 81 14.40 8.14 -6.88
N ASP A 82 14.70 9.43 -7.09
CA ASP A 82 13.79 10.44 -7.68
C ASP A 82 12.44 10.63 -6.95
N VAL A 83 12.40 10.23 -5.68
CA VAL A 83 11.30 10.52 -4.76
C VAL A 83 11.64 11.75 -3.94
N LYS A 84 10.67 12.67 -3.82
CA LYS A 84 10.73 13.79 -2.89
C LYS A 84 9.91 13.47 -1.64
N MET A 85 10.58 13.33 -0.51
CA MET A 85 9.99 12.96 0.77
C MET A 85 9.75 14.20 1.62
N ARG A 86 8.52 14.39 2.06
CA ARG A 86 8.14 15.39 3.05
C ARG A 86 7.50 14.71 4.26
N VAL A 87 8.30 14.46 5.29
CA VAL A 87 7.81 14.01 6.59
C VAL A 87 7.32 15.23 7.40
N GLU A 88 6.02 15.25 7.71
CA GLU A 88 5.38 16.33 8.47
C GLU A 88 4.92 15.85 9.84
N ASN A 89 4.89 16.78 10.81
CA ASN A 89 4.10 16.72 12.04
C ASN A 89 3.96 15.30 12.62
N ARG A 90 5.11 14.67 12.93
CA ARG A 90 5.17 13.33 13.52
C ARG A 90 4.20 13.31 14.69
N MET A 91 3.15 12.49 14.61
CA MET A 91 2.17 12.45 15.68
C MET A 91 2.87 12.06 16.99
N PRO A 92 2.55 12.72 18.13
CA PRO A 92 2.97 12.21 19.43
C PRO A 92 2.47 10.77 19.56
N HIS A 93 3.32 9.90 20.09
CA HIS A 93 3.06 8.47 20.15
C HIS A 93 1.65 8.19 20.72
N PRO A 94 0.76 7.48 20.00
CA PRO A 94 -0.26 6.72 20.70
C PRO A 94 0.45 5.69 21.60
N PRO A 95 -0.08 5.35 22.79
CA PRO A 95 0.48 4.27 23.59
C PRO A 95 0.61 3.02 22.72
N PRO A 96 1.62 2.16 22.97
CA PRO A 96 1.82 0.96 22.16
C PRO A 96 0.50 0.22 22.04
N ARG A 97 0.02 0.01 20.80
CA ARG A 97 -1.11 -0.89 20.59
C ARG A 97 -0.67 -2.21 21.21
N LYS A 98 -1.45 -2.74 22.16
CA LYS A 98 -1.21 -4.10 22.68
C LYS A 98 -1.02 -4.99 21.45
N PRO A 99 0.01 -5.86 21.42
CA PRO A 99 0.11 -6.80 20.31
C PRO A 99 -1.24 -7.51 20.20
N PRO A 100 -1.73 -7.84 18.99
CA PRO A 100 -2.81 -8.79 18.89
C PRO A 100 -2.40 -9.97 19.76
N LYS A 101 -3.23 -10.33 20.75
CA LYS A 101 -3.10 -11.61 21.42
C LYS A 101 -2.94 -12.61 20.29
N ALA A 102 -1.79 -13.28 20.22
CA ALA A 102 -1.41 -14.14 19.11
C ALA A 102 -2.66 -14.87 18.61
N ALA A 103 -3.16 -14.47 17.44
CA ALA A 103 -4.07 -15.31 16.70
C ALA A 103 -3.18 -16.50 16.34
N ALA A 104 -3.43 -17.58 17.07
CA ALA A 104 -2.79 -18.85 16.86
C ALA A 104 -2.77 -19.12 15.35
N ALA A 105 -1.60 -19.54 14.86
CA ALA A 105 -1.51 -20.20 13.58
C ALA A 105 -2.56 -21.32 13.57
N GLU A 106 -3.61 -21.16 12.77
CA GLU A 106 -4.47 -22.28 12.43
C GLU A 106 -3.73 -23.02 11.31
N GLU A 107 -2.89 -23.97 11.72
CA GLU A 107 -2.34 -24.99 10.84
C GLU A 107 -3.50 -25.72 10.14
N VAL A 108 -3.43 -25.79 8.82
CA VAL A 108 -4.23 -26.76 8.05
C VAL A 108 -3.85 -28.19 8.49
N PRO A 109 -4.81 -29.11 8.64
CA PRO A 109 -4.68 -30.25 9.55
C PRO A 109 -3.80 -31.35 8.97
N ALA A 110 -2.87 -31.85 9.78
CA ALA A 110 -2.28 -33.17 9.60
C ALA A 110 -2.97 -34.17 10.54
N ASP A 111 -3.66 -35.10 9.90
CA ASP A 111 -4.22 -36.36 10.35
C ASP A 111 -3.52 -37.04 11.55
N GLY A 112 -4.34 -37.55 12.48
CA GLY A 112 -4.12 -38.89 13.05
C GLY A 112 -3.36 -39.04 14.37
N ALA A 113 -4.14 -39.27 15.44
CA ALA A 113 -3.95 -40.32 16.44
C ALA A 113 -2.67 -40.33 17.32
N ASP A 114 -2.74 -39.63 18.46
CA ASP A 114 -3.07 -40.18 19.78
C ASP A 114 -2.35 -41.43 20.35
N GLN A 115 -2.18 -41.37 21.68
CA GLN A 115 -1.97 -42.45 22.66
C GLN A 115 -0.52 -42.83 23.04
N ASN A 116 0.00 -42.09 24.02
CA ASN A 116 0.90 -42.65 25.02
C ASN A 116 0.08 -43.52 26.00
N VAL A 117 0.30 -44.83 26.02
CA VAL A 117 -0.14 -45.67 27.14
C VAL A 117 1.01 -46.60 27.54
N LYS A 118 1.55 -46.34 28.73
CA LYS A 118 1.99 -47.40 29.63
C LYS A 118 1.63 -47.04 31.07
N SER A 119 0.68 -47.77 31.60
CA SER A 119 0.97 -48.66 32.73
C SER A 119 0.45 -50.05 32.37
#